data_AF-A0A420WNB3-F1
#
_entry.id   AF-A0A420WNB3-F1
#
_cell.length_a   1.000
_cell.length_b   1.000
_cell.length_c   1.000
_cell.angle_alpha   90.00
_cell.angle_beta   90.00
_cell.angle_gamma   90.00
#
_symmetry.space_group_name_H-M   'P 1'
#
loop_
_entity.id
_entity.type
_entity.pdbx_description
1 polymer ?
#
loop_
_entity_poly.entity_id
_entity_poly.type
_entity_poly.pdbx_seq_one_letter_code
_entity_poly.pdbx_strand_id
1 'polypeptide(L)'
;MNDNESHNRLAAPDAEKAKRLELWRSGTPLITAIGRFADADLKEKALQSRSVPPAKIEMPGLDEQPSSNLKSLMQLGLLFAPMVAYSANRKSIIVETQQRMIAKLWDGELVALGYTLPRQVEDAPVFLPHDAWSGTIDWEKSEIRGAGLHFVSVRIARQETTETPLLIEVAPLPPQATKGRPSTKQVIVEAYQALKSSGQIDFTRPMKDCFPQIREWLATRYPDRKGFFLELGKETIRKPISDLFNKDKLL
;
A
#
# COMPACT_ATOMS: atom_id res chain seq x y z
N MET A 1 -41.96 35.54 3.37
CA MET A 1 -40.83 36.09 4.15
C MET A 1 -40.05 34.91 4.71
N ASN A 2 -39.06 34.42 3.95
CA ASN A 2 -37.89 33.66 4.39
C ASN A 2 -37.13 33.20 3.14
N ASP A 3 -36.43 34.13 2.49
CA ASP A 3 -35.58 33.88 1.32
C ASP A 3 -34.25 34.63 1.50
N ASN A 4 -33.37 34.19 2.42
CA ASN A 4 -32.05 34.84 2.52
C ASN A 4 -30.92 34.02 3.15
N GLU A 5 -30.76 32.73 2.80
CA GLU A 5 -29.65 31.90 3.34
C GLU A 5 -28.91 31.02 2.31
N SER A 6 -29.02 31.30 1.00
CA SER A 6 -28.38 30.45 -0.03
C SER A 6 -27.09 31.00 -0.67
N HIS A 7 -26.52 32.12 -0.19
CA HIS A 7 -25.40 32.78 -0.89
C HIS A 7 -23.98 32.53 -0.33
N ASN A 8 -23.78 31.65 0.66
CA ASN A 8 -22.47 31.48 1.30
C ASN A 8 -21.69 30.20 0.90
N ARG A 9 -21.80 29.71 -0.34
CA ARG A 9 -21.11 28.49 -0.82
C ARG A 9 -20.27 28.66 -2.10
N LEU A 10 -19.82 29.88 -2.39
CA LEU A 10 -18.87 30.16 -3.49
C LEU A 10 -17.61 30.87 -2.97
N ALA A 11 -17.17 30.56 -1.74
CA ALA A 11 -15.81 30.86 -1.34
C ALA A 11 -14.87 30.14 -2.32
N ALA A 12 -14.07 30.94 -3.02
CA ALA A 12 -13.63 30.68 -4.38
C ALA A 12 -12.73 29.43 -4.51
N PRO A 13 -12.91 28.61 -5.57
CA PRO A 13 -11.99 27.52 -5.92
C PRO A 13 -10.52 27.99 -6.03
N ASP A 14 -10.29 29.29 -6.21
CA ASP A 14 -8.97 29.88 -6.31
C ASP A 14 -8.24 30.00 -4.96
N ALA A 15 -8.95 30.20 -3.84
CA ALA A 15 -8.32 30.28 -2.52
C ALA A 15 -7.77 28.91 -2.09
N GLU A 16 -8.53 27.84 -2.34
CA GLU A 16 -8.08 26.47 -2.05
C GLU A 16 -6.91 26.04 -2.96
N LYS A 17 -6.95 26.43 -4.24
CA LYS A 17 -5.82 26.23 -5.16
C LYS A 17 -4.56 26.96 -4.66
N ALA A 18 -4.69 28.21 -4.21
CA ALA A 18 -3.58 28.97 -3.66
C ALA A 18 -2.99 28.30 -2.41
N LYS A 19 -3.85 27.84 -1.49
CA LYS A 19 -3.42 27.11 -0.29
C LYS A 19 -2.69 25.80 -0.63
N ARG A 20 -3.19 25.01 -1.58
CA ARG A 20 -2.52 23.79 -2.05
C ARG A 20 -1.17 24.09 -2.69
N LEU A 21 -1.07 25.16 -3.47
CA LEU A 21 0.18 25.58 -4.10
C LEU A 21 1.20 26.01 -3.05
N GLU A 22 0.79 26.76 -2.03
CA GLU A 22 1.65 27.15 -0.91
C GLU A 22 2.15 25.94 -0.12
N LEU A 23 1.25 25.02 0.21
CA LEU A 23 1.58 23.78 0.91
C LEU A 23 2.53 22.88 0.09
N TRP A 24 2.33 22.81 -1.22
CA TRP A 24 3.26 22.10 -2.11
C TRP A 24 4.62 22.77 -2.14
N ARG A 25 4.69 24.11 -2.20
CA ARG A 25 5.96 24.87 -2.20
C ARG A 25 6.76 24.69 -0.90
N SER A 26 6.09 24.65 0.25
CA SER A 26 6.73 24.37 1.55
C SER A 26 7.04 22.89 1.76
N GLY A 27 6.39 22.00 0.99
CA GLY A 27 6.61 20.56 1.01
C GLY A 27 8.02 20.13 0.58
N THR A 28 8.46 19.03 1.16
CA THR A 28 9.76 18.39 0.86
C THR A 28 9.60 17.38 -0.27
N PRO A 29 10.45 17.40 -1.33
CA PRO A 29 10.43 16.40 -2.39
C PRO A 29 10.46 14.97 -1.87
N LEU A 30 9.73 14.05 -2.51
CA LEU A 30 9.61 12.66 -2.06
C LEU A 30 10.98 11.98 -1.84
N ILE A 31 11.95 12.24 -2.72
CA ILE A 31 13.32 11.71 -2.60
C ILE A 31 14.02 12.12 -1.29
N THR A 32 13.82 13.35 -0.81
CA THR A 32 14.44 13.86 0.42
C THR A 32 13.55 13.70 1.65
N ALA A 33 12.26 13.43 1.45
CA ALA A 33 11.27 13.25 2.50
C ALA A 33 11.63 12.09 3.45
N ILE A 34 12.20 10.99 2.93
CA ILE A 34 12.64 9.83 3.72
C ILE A 34 13.57 10.28 4.86
N GLY A 35 14.60 11.06 4.57
CA GLY A 35 15.55 11.52 5.59
C GLY A 35 14.95 12.56 6.54
N ARG A 36 14.10 13.45 6.02
CA ARG A 36 13.49 14.52 6.82
C ARG A 36 12.49 13.99 7.84
N PHE A 37 11.58 13.11 7.39
CA PHE A 37 10.46 12.59 8.18
C PHE A 37 10.73 11.25 8.85
N ALA A 38 11.93 10.68 8.69
CA ALA A 38 12.36 9.52 9.46
C ALA A 38 12.23 9.77 10.98
N ASP A 39 11.76 8.73 11.67
CA ASP A 39 11.72 8.69 13.13
C ASP A 39 13.13 8.78 13.72
N ALA A 40 13.22 9.23 14.97
CA ALA A 40 14.49 9.42 15.65
C ALA A 40 15.31 8.12 15.75
N ASP A 41 14.66 6.98 16.01
CA ASP A 41 15.30 5.66 16.09
C ASP A 41 15.93 5.25 14.74
N LEU A 42 15.23 5.49 13.64
CA LEU A 42 15.73 5.18 12.29
C LEU A 42 16.85 6.12 11.87
N LYS A 43 16.78 7.40 12.25
CA LYS A 43 17.87 8.36 12.05
C LYS A 43 19.13 7.93 12.80
N GLU A 44 18.97 7.47 14.04
CA GLU A 44 20.09 6.97 14.85
C GLU A 44 20.69 5.70 14.24
N LYS A 45 19.87 4.71 13.87
CA LYS A 45 20.33 3.51 13.14
C LYS A 45 21.06 3.87 11.85
N ALA A 46 20.57 4.85 11.09
CA ALA A 46 21.23 5.33 9.88
C ALA A 46 22.59 5.98 10.19
N LEU A 47 22.71 6.75 11.28
CA LEU A 47 23.99 7.33 11.73
C LEU A 47 24.98 6.27 12.20
N GLN A 48 24.53 5.30 13.01
CA GLN A 48 25.34 4.17 13.47
C GLN A 48 25.82 3.31 12.30
N SER A 49 24.99 3.14 11.26
CA SER A 49 25.42 2.43 10.05
C SER A 49 26.57 3.16 9.35
N ARG A 50 26.59 4.50 9.35
CA ARG A 50 27.65 5.31 8.72
C ARG A 50 28.95 5.35 9.53
N SER A 51 28.88 5.13 10.84
CA SER A 51 30.04 5.24 11.73
C SER A 51 30.95 4.01 11.72
N VAL A 52 30.62 2.96 10.97
CA VAL A 52 31.60 1.92 10.63
C VAL A 52 32.44 2.50 9.49
N PRO A 53 33.64 3.07 9.76
CA PRO A 53 34.52 3.46 8.67
C PRO A 53 34.70 2.24 7.78
N PRO A 54 34.81 2.40 6.43
CA PRO A 54 35.30 1.30 5.62
C PRO A 54 36.60 0.88 6.31
N ALA A 55 36.62 -0.31 6.92
CA ALA A 55 37.81 -0.83 7.57
C ALA A 55 38.92 -0.60 6.55
N LYS A 56 40.02 0.08 6.94
CA LYS A 56 41.15 0.28 6.02
C LYS A 56 41.45 -1.10 5.48
N ILE A 57 41.05 -1.35 4.24
CA ILE A 57 41.36 -2.60 3.56
C ILE A 57 42.82 -2.39 3.24
N GLU A 58 43.68 -2.73 4.21
CA GLU A 58 45.09 -2.95 3.95
C GLU A 58 45.09 -4.06 2.92
N MET A 59 45.23 -3.68 1.65
CA MET A 59 45.38 -4.66 0.58
C MET A 59 46.67 -5.40 0.93
N PRO A 60 46.61 -6.68 1.33
CA PRO A 60 47.82 -7.44 1.58
C PRO A 60 48.66 -7.34 0.30
N GLY A 61 49.93 -6.99 0.47
CA GLY A 61 50.86 -6.78 -0.65
C GLY A 61 50.71 -7.89 -1.67
N LEU A 62 50.44 -7.52 -2.91
CA LEU A 62 50.41 -8.40 -4.08
C LEU A 62 51.85 -8.85 -4.39
N ASP A 63 52.46 -9.60 -3.49
CA ASP A 63 53.68 -10.34 -3.81
C ASP A 63 53.26 -11.61 -4.55
N GLU A 64 53.70 -11.66 -5.80
CA GLU A 64 53.34 -12.61 -6.84
C GLU A 64 53.65 -14.07 -6.44
N GLN A 65 52.63 -14.90 -6.23
CA GLN A 65 52.68 -16.32 -6.65
C GLN A 65 51.28 -16.88 -6.95
N PRO A 66 50.97 -17.24 -8.21
CA PRO A 66 49.70 -17.84 -8.58
C PRO A 66 49.75 -19.36 -8.35
N SER A 67 49.29 -19.84 -7.20
CA SER A 67 48.92 -21.25 -7.07
C SER A 67 47.62 -21.47 -6.27
N SER A 68 46.64 -22.04 -6.98
CA SER A 68 45.30 -22.51 -6.55
C SER A 68 44.14 -21.48 -6.51
N ASN A 69 43.38 -21.46 -7.62
CA ASN A 69 42.34 -20.49 -7.99
C ASN A 69 41.00 -20.56 -7.21
N LEU A 70 40.84 -21.41 -6.19
CA LEU A 70 39.58 -21.54 -5.43
C LEU A 70 39.65 -20.95 -4.02
N LYS A 71 40.79 -21.09 -3.35
CA LYS A 71 41.00 -20.50 -2.01
C LYS A 71 41.14 -18.98 -2.08
N SER A 72 41.74 -18.45 -3.16
CA SER A 72 41.85 -17.02 -3.41
C SER A 72 40.48 -16.36 -3.66
N LEU A 73 39.56 -17.03 -4.38
CA LEU A 73 38.19 -16.55 -4.57
C LEU A 73 37.38 -16.53 -3.26
N MET A 74 37.55 -17.53 -2.39
CA MET A 74 36.92 -17.53 -1.07
C MET A 74 37.48 -16.44 -0.14
N GLN A 75 38.80 -16.19 -0.19
CA GLN A 75 39.43 -15.09 0.55
C GLN A 75 38.98 -13.72 0.04
N LEU A 76 38.81 -13.55 -1.28
CA LEU A 76 38.18 -12.36 -1.88
C LEU A 76 36.74 -12.18 -1.39
N GLY A 77 35.93 -13.25 -1.33
CA GLY A 77 34.56 -13.20 -0.82
C GLY A 77 34.46 -12.71 0.64
N LEU A 78 35.40 -13.12 1.49
CA LEU A 78 35.49 -12.67 2.88
C LEU A 78 35.85 -11.18 3.01
N LEU A 79 36.68 -10.65 2.10
CA LEU A 79 37.04 -9.23 2.06
C LEU A 79 35.85 -8.34 1.63
N PHE A 80 34.94 -8.86 0.79
CA PHE A 80 33.75 -8.11 0.35
C PHE A 80 32.51 -8.31 1.23
N ALA A 81 32.47 -9.33 2.08
CA ALA A 81 31.35 -9.59 2.98
C ALA A 81 30.91 -8.36 3.83
N PRO A 82 31.82 -7.54 4.39
CA PRO A 82 31.46 -6.32 5.12
C PRO A 82 30.78 -5.27 4.22
N MET A 83 31.22 -5.14 2.96
CA MET A 83 30.66 -4.18 2.00
C MET A 83 29.24 -4.60 1.57
N VAL A 84 29.03 -5.90 1.33
CA VAL A 84 27.70 -6.46 1.03
C VAL A 84 26.76 -6.27 2.23
N ALA A 85 27.22 -6.59 3.45
CA ALA A 85 26.42 -6.42 4.67
C ALA A 85 26.06 -4.95 4.94
N TYR A 86 26.99 -4.02 4.73
CA TYR A 86 26.74 -2.58 4.83
C TYR A 86 25.66 -2.12 3.85
N SER A 87 25.74 -2.57 2.59
CA SER A 87 24.76 -2.23 1.57
C SER A 87 23.36 -2.80 1.89
N ALA A 88 23.29 -4.01 2.45
CA ALA A 88 22.05 -4.65 2.84
C ALA A 88 21.37 -3.93 4.02
N ASN A 89 22.13 -3.56 5.05
CA ASN A 89 21.61 -2.85 6.22
C ASN A 89 21.08 -1.45 5.86
N ARG A 90 21.78 -0.73 4.97
CA ARG A 90 21.30 0.58 4.49
C ARG A 90 20.00 0.45 3.71
N LYS A 91 19.88 -0.58 2.86
CA LYS A 91 18.65 -0.85 2.11
C LYS A 91 17.48 -1.17 3.04
N SER A 92 17.67 -2.00 4.07
CA SER A 92 16.60 -2.31 5.01
C SER A 92 16.14 -1.10 5.81
N ILE A 93 17.05 -0.24 6.28
CA ILE A 93 16.70 1.02 6.98
C ILE A 93 15.89 1.94 6.06
N ILE A 94 16.28 2.07 4.79
CA ILE A 94 15.53 2.87 3.81
C ILE A 94 14.12 2.32 3.62
N VAL A 95 13.98 1.00 3.41
CA VAL A 95 12.68 0.35 3.23
C VAL A 95 11.79 0.52 4.46
N GLU A 96 12.33 0.32 5.67
CA GLU A 96 11.58 0.53 6.92
C GLU A 96 11.13 1.99 7.05
N THR A 97 11.99 2.94 6.74
CA THR A 97 11.66 4.37 6.77
C THR A 97 10.56 4.73 5.77
N GLN A 98 10.62 4.18 4.56
CA GLN A 98 9.59 4.37 3.54
C GLN A 98 8.24 3.83 4.02
N GLN A 99 8.21 2.63 4.60
CA GLN A 99 6.99 2.02 5.13
C GLN A 99 6.36 2.86 6.25
N ARG A 100 7.17 3.34 7.22
CA ARG A 100 6.65 4.20 8.29
C ARG A 100 6.16 5.55 7.78
N MET A 101 6.82 6.13 6.78
CA MET A 101 6.36 7.38 6.19
C MET A 101 5.01 7.20 5.45
N ILE A 102 4.82 6.07 4.76
CA ILE A 102 3.53 5.72 4.13
C ILE A 102 2.44 5.56 5.20
N ALA A 103 2.74 4.92 6.34
CA ALA A 103 1.79 4.83 7.44
C ALA A 103 1.36 6.22 7.94
N LYS A 104 2.30 7.15 8.14
CA LYS A 104 2.00 8.55 8.52
C LYS A 104 1.16 9.31 7.49
N LEU A 105 1.31 8.97 6.20
CA LEU A 105 0.47 9.51 5.13
C LEU A 105 -0.96 8.96 5.19
N TRP A 106 -1.13 7.68 5.52
CA TRP A 106 -2.45 7.08 5.73
C TRP A 106 -3.16 7.59 6.98
N ASP A 107 -2.40 7.86 8.04
CA ASP A 107 -2.91 8.40 9.30
C ASP A 107 -3.24 9.91 9.21
N GLY A 108 -2.85 10.58 8.12
CA GLY A 108 -3.09 12.01 7.90
C GLY A 108 -2.12 12.94 8.64
N GLU A 109 -1.09 12.42 9.32
CA GLU A 109 -0.02 13.25 9.92
C GLU A 109 0.77 13.98 8.82
N LEU A 110 0.97 13.29 7.70
CA LEU A 110 1.60 13.81 6.51
C LEU A 110 0.59 13.89 5.37
N VAL A 111 0.79 14.87 4.50
CA VAL A 111 0.02 14.99 3.26
C VAL A 111 0.99 15.02 2.09
N ALA A 112 0.55 14.41 0.99
CA ALA A 112 1.30 14.41 -0.25
C ALA A 112 0.57 15.18 -1.33
N LEU A 113 1.32 16.03 -2.02
CA LEU A 113 0.82 16.82 -3.14
C LEU A 113 1.70 16.60 -4.37
N GLY A 114 1.10 16.55 -5.54
CA GLY A 114 1.81 16.40 -6.81
C GLY A 114 0.96 16.87 -7.98
N TYR A 115 1.54 16.80 -9.19
CA TYR A 115 0.82 17.11 -10.42
C TYR A 115 0.45 15.83 -11.15
N THR A 116 -0.78 15.74 -11.66
CA THR A 116 -1.21 14.63 -12.52
C THR A 116 -0.74 14.85 -13.96
N LEU A 117 -0.31 13.80 -14.64
CA LEU A 117 -0.02 13.84 -16.08
C LEU A 117 -1.23 13.40 -16.93
N PRO A 118 -1.44 14.01 -18.11
CA PRO A 118 -0.72 15.18 -18.64
C PRO A 118 -1.08 16.46 -17.87
N ARG A 119 -0.11 17.36 -17.67
CA ARG A 119 -0.29 18.62 -16.94
C ARG A 119 -0.41 19.82 -17.87
N GLN A 120 -1.20 20.81 -17.49
CA GLN A 120 -1.20 22.17 -18.03
C GLN A 120 -0.35 23.10 -17.15
N VAL A 121 -0.05 24.32 -17.63
CA VAL A 121 0.79 25.28 -16.90
C VAL A 121 0.03 25.85 -15.70
N GLU A 122 -1.29 25.92 -15.81
CA GLU A 122 -2.23 26.50 -14.85
C GLU A 122 -2.72 25.47 -13.82
N ASP A 123 -2.35 24.19 -13.98
CA ASP A 123 -2.75 23.15 -13.06
C ASP A 123 -2.18 23.42 -11.66
N ALA A 124 -3.03 23.31 -10.65
CA ALA A 124 -2.62 23.34 -9.26
C ALA A 124 -2.20 21.93 -8.81
N PRO A 125 -1.25 21.81 -7.87
CA PRO A 125 -0.94 20.52 -7.28
C PRO A 125 -2.17 19.96 -6.57
N VAL A 126 -2.39 18.66 -6.74
CA VAL A 126 -3.51 17.93 -6.14
C VAL A 126 -3.01 17.04 -5.00
N PHE A 127 -3.87 16.80 -4.01
CA PHE A 127 -3.60 15.81 -2.99
C PHE A 127 -3.59 14.41 -3.62
N LEU A 128 -2.62 13.59 -3.22
CA LEU A 128 -2.55 12.22 -3.68
C LEU A 128 -3.59 11.38 -2.91
N PRO A 129 -4.49 10.68 -3.61
CA PRO A 129 -5.46 9.80 -2.96
C PRO A 129 -4.74 8.58 -2.36
N HIS A 130 -5.36 7.95 -1.35
CA HIS A 130 -4.76 6.83 -0.61
C HIS A 130 -4.45 5.62 -1.51
N ASP A 131 -5.28 5.38 -2.52
CA ASP A 131 -5.12 4.30 -3.48
C ASP A 131 -3.90 4.50 -4.41
N ALA A 132 -3.46 5.73 -4.65
CA ALA A 132 -2.24 6.00 -5.43
C ALA A 132 -0.99 5.39 -4.78
N TRP A 133 -0.97 5.25 -3.45
CA TRP A 133 0.15 4.67 -2.69
C TRP A 133 0.24 3.15 -2.80
N SER A 134 -0.81 2.49 -3.29
CA SER A 134 -0.79 1.04 -3.56
C SER A 134 -0.06 0.67 -4.86
N GLY A 135 0.31 1.67 -5.66
CA GLY A 135 0.97 1.49 -6.95
C GLY A 135 2.50 1.51 -6.88
N THR A 136 3.12 1.86 -8.00
CA THR A 136 4.57 1.96 -8.14
C THR A 136 5.05 3.34 -7.70
N ILE A 137 5.98 3.37 -6.75
CA ILE A 137 6.58 4.60 -6.22
C ILE A 137 8.03 4.69 -6.72
N ASP A 138 8.35 5.68 -7.55
CA ASP A 138 9.71 6.02 -7.96
C ASP A 138 10.22 7.13 -7.04
N TRP A 139 10.91 6.71 -5.97
CA TRP A 139 11.45 7.61 -4.95
C TRP A 139 12.51 8.56 -5.51
N GLU A 140 13.31 8.13 -6.48
CA GLU A 140 14.39 8.94 -7.04
C GLU A 140 13.83 10.08 -7.90
N LYS A 141 12.78 9.80 -8.68
CA LYS A 141 12.13 10.82 -9.52
C LYS A 141 11.04 11.61 -8.82
N SER A 142 10.68 11.21 -7.59
CA SER A 142 9.52 11.75 -6.88
C SER A 142 8.24 11.60 -7.69
N GLU A 143 8.00 10.40 -8.22
CA GLU A 143 6.83 10.05 -9.02
C GLU A 143 6.07 8.87 -8.40
N ILE A 144 4.75 8.87 -8.58
CA ILE A 144 3.86 7.79 -8.12
C ILE A 144 2.90 7.42 -9.24
N ARG A 145 2.76 6.13 -9.51
CA ARG A 145 1.81 5.58 -10.48
C ARG A 145 0.90 4.58 -9.80
N GLY A 146 -0.37 4.91 -9.66
CA GLY A 146 -1.36 4.08 -8.97
C GLY A 146 -2.78 4.53 -9.31
N ALA A 147 -3.75 3.63 -9.17
CA ALA A 147 -5.16 3.89 -9.50
C ALA A 147 -5.41 4.47 -10.92
N GLY A 148 -4.55 4.10 -11.89
CA GLY A 148 -4.62 4.63 -13.26
C GLY A 148 -4.14 6.08 -13.41
N LEU A 149 -3.59 6.68 -12.36
CA LEU A 149 -3.06 8.04 -12.35
C LEU A 149 -1.52 8.02 -12.28
N HIS A 150 -0.91 9.06 -12.83
CA HIS A 150 0.55 9.28 -12.75
C HIS A 150 0.80 10.67 -12.15
N PHE A 151 1.32 10.68 -10.93
CA PHE A 151 1.70 11.87 -10.20
C PHE A 151 3.21 12.15 -10.36
N VAL A 152 3.57 13.39 -10.63
CA VAL A 152 4.95 13.86 -10.77
C VAL A 152 5.23 15.02 -9.83
N SER A 153 6.52 15.21 -9.51
CA SER A 153 6.99 16.23 -8.57
C SER A 153 6.28 16.14 -7.21
N VAL A 154 6.12 14.91 -6.73
CA VAL A 154 5.44 14.63 -5.46
C VAL A 154 6.25 15.22 -4.31
N ARG A 155 5.58 15.97 -3.45
CA ARG A 155 6.13 16.58 -2.25
C ARG A 155 5.30 16.20 -1.03
N ILE A 156 6.00 15.99 0.08
CA ILE A 156 5.43 15.63 1.38
C ILE A 156 5.51 16.85 2.29
N ALA A 157 4.37 17.24 2.85
CA ALA A 157 4.26 18.30 3.85
C ALA A 157 3.65 17.74 5.13
N ARG A 158 3.93 18.38 6.27
CA ARG A 158 3.12 18.17 7.47
C ARG A 158 1.81 18.91 7.27
N GLN A 159 0.72 18.26 7.60
CA GLN A 159 -0.52 18.99 7.78
C GLN A 159 -0.29 19.88 9.00
N GLU A 160 -0.29 21.20 8.83
CA GLU A 160 -0.38 22.08 9.99
C GLU A 160 -1.67 21.66 10.69
N THR A 161 -1.53 21.09 11.88
CA THR A 161 -2.63 20.78 12.78
C THR A 161 -3.30 22.11 13.09
N THR A 162 -4.13 22.56 12.16
CA THR A 162 -4.99 23.70 12.38
C THR A 162 -5.95 23.12 13.40
N GLU A 163 -5.80 23.53 14.67
CA GLU A 163 -6.57 23.04 15.82
C GLU A 163 -8.08 23.26 15.70
N THR A 164 -8.55 23.70 14.54
CA THR A 164 -9.92 23.50 14.08
C THR A 164 -10.01 22.09 13.48
N PRO A 165 -10.41 21.06 14.25
CA PRO A 165 -11.03 19.90 13.62
C PRO A 165 -12.16 20.48 12.79
N LEU A 166 -11.98 20.49 11.47
CA LEU A 166 -13.11 20.56 10.58
C LEU A 166 -13.90 19.30 10.94
N LEU A 167 -14.86 19.48 11.85
CA LEU A 167 -16.07 18.68 11.94
C LEU A 167 -16.67 18.75 10.54
N ILE A 168 -16.13 17.94 9.64
CA ILE A 168 -16.95 17.33 8.62
C ILE A 168 -18.00 16.64 9.49
N GLU A 169 -19.22 17.19 9.54
CA GLU A 169 -20.41 16.44 9.93
C GLU A 169 -20.55 15.28 8.93
N VAL A 170 -19.65 14.31 9.02
CA VAL A 170 -19.90 12.98 8.56
C VAL A 170 -20.89 12.47 9.59
N ALA A 171 -22.18 12.49 9.23
CA ALA A 171 -23.22 11.78 9.96
C ALA A 171 -22.62 10.45 10.46
N PRO A 172 -22.76 10.11 11.76
CA PRO A 172 -21.99 9.04 12.38
C PRO A 172 -22.13 7.77 11.55
N LEU A 173 -21.10 7.45 10.77
CA LEU A 173 -21.05 6.16 10.12
C LEU A 173 -20.94 5.15 11.26
N PRO A 174 -21.82 4.13 11.28
CA PRO A 174 -21.76 3.09 12.29
C PRO A 174 -20.33 2.54 12.32
N PRO A 175 -19.80 2.21 13.51
CA PRO A 175 -18.40 1.85 13.69
C PRO A 175 -18.00 0.81 12.64
N GLN A 176 -17.17 1.22 11.68
CA GLN A 176 -16.58 0.28 10.74
C GLN A 176 -15.54 -0.51 11.52
N ALA A 177 -15.97 -1.67 12.02
CA ALA A 177 -15.06 -2.68 12.54
C ALA A 177 -13.95 -2.88 11.50
N THR A 178 -12.70 -2.84 11.95
CA THR A 178 -11.54 -3.21 11.15
C THR A 178 -11.87 -4.52 10.45
N LYS A 179 -12.02 -4.47 9.12
CA LYS A 179 -12.52 -5.59 8.33
C LYS A 179 -11.41 -6.65 8.30
N GLY A 180 -11.36 -7.47 9.35
CA GLY A 180 -10.50 -8.62 9.43
C GLY A 180 -10.70 -9.48 8.18
N ARG A 181 -9.64 -10.19 7.77
CA ARG A 181 -9.68 -11.10 6.62
C ARG A 181 -11.00 -11.88 6.63
N PRO A 182 -11.86 -11.76 5.60
CA PRO A 182 -13.17 -12.38 5.61
C PRO A 182 -13.00 -13.88 5.84
N SER A 183 -13.76 -14.41 6.79
CA SER A 183 -13.69 -15.82 7.15
C SER A 183 -14.02 -16.66 5.90
N THR A 184 -13.28 -17.76 5.67
CA THR A 184 -13.58 -18.68 4.55
C THR A 184 -15.05 -19.10 4.53
N LYS A 185 -15.70 -19.21 5.71
CA LYS A 185 -17.14 -19.44 5.83
C LYS A 185 -17.97 -18.36 5.13
N GLN A 186 -17.67 -17.08 5.38
CA GLN A 186 -18.39 -15.94 4.81
C GLN A 186 -18.21 -15.91 3.29
N VAL A 187 -16.99 -16.12 2.81
CA VAL A 187 -16.69 -16.11 1.38
C VAL A 187 -17.42 -17.25 0.64
N ILE A 188 -17.55 -18.44 1.26
CA ILE A 188 -18.32 -19.56 0.69
C ILE A 188 -19.82 -19.22 0.63
N VAL A 189 -20.37 -18.59 1.67
CA VAL A 189 -21.78 -18.17 1.69
C VAL A 189 -22.05 -17.10 0.63
N GLU A 190 -21.14 -16.14 0.47
CA GLU A 190 -21.21 -15.11 -0.58
C GLU A 190 -21.24 -15.75 -1.98
N ALA A 191 -20.33 -16.70 -2.24
CA ALA A 191 -20.28 -17.42 -3.52
C ALA A 191 -21.59 -18.17 -3.80
N TYR A 192 -22.14 -18.87 -2.80
CA TYR A 192 -23.41 -19.57 -2.92
C TYR A 192 -24.56 -18.62 -3.24
N GLN A 193 -24.66 -17.49 -2.54
CA GLN A 193 -25.71 -16.48 -2.77
C GLN A 193 -25.61 -15.83 -4.15
N ALA A 194 -24.38 -15.58 -4.62
CA ALA A 194 -24.13 -15.04 -5.95
C ALA A 194 -24.57 -16.01 -7.05
N LEU A 195 -24.20 -17.30 -6.92
CA LEU A 195 -24.58 -18.36 -7.88
C LEU A 195 -26.09 -18.65 -7.86
N LYS A 196 -26.72 -18.57 -6.68
CA LYS A 196 -28.18 -18.67 -6.55
C LYS A 196 -28.87 -17.52 -7.27
N SER A 197 -28.45 -16.28 -7.01
CA SER A 197 -29.04 -15.08 -7.60
C SER A 197 -28.88 -15.03 -9.12
N SER A 198 -27.82 -15.65 -9.66
CA SER A 198 -27.60 -15.78 -11.11
C SER A 198 -28.29 -16.99 -11.74
N GLY A 199 -29.04 -17.79 -10.96
CA GLY A 199 -29.75 -18.98 -11.47
C GLY A 199 -28.84 -20.14 -11.86
N GLN A 200 -27.59 -20.18 -11.39
CA GLN A 200 -26.62 -21.22 -11.73
C GLN A 200 -26.71 -22.46 -10.82
N ILE A 201 -27.37 -22.32 -9.67
CA ILE A 201 -27.60 -23.43 -8.73
C ILE A 201 -28.87 -24.18 -9.11
N ASP A 202 -28.72 -25.44 -9.48
CA ASP A 202 -29.84 -26.35 -9.76
C ASP A 202 -30.30 -27.04 -8.45
N PHE A 203 -31.44 -26.60 -7.91
CA PHE A 203 -32.02 -27.15 -6.68
C PHE A 203 -32.67 -28.54 -6.86
N THR A 204 -32.86 -29.00 -8.10
CA THR A 204 -33.38 -30.36 -8.37
C THR A 204 -32.33 -31.43 -8.09
N ARG A 205 -31.04 -31.05 -8.18
CA ARG A 205 -29.90 -31.94 -7.96
C ARG A 205 -29.46 -31.99 -6.49
N PRO A 206 -28.71 -33.03 -6.10
CA PRO A 206 -28.08 -33.06 -4.79
C PRO A 206 -27.09 -31.90 -4.61
N MET A 207 -27.04 -31.30 -3.41
CA MET A 207 -26.16 -30.16 -3.06
C MET A 207 -24.69 -30.35 -3.46
N LYS A 208 -24.17 -31.58 -3.45
CA LYS A 208 -22.78 -31.86 -3.84
C LYS A 208 -22.46 -31.42 -5.28
N ASP A 209 -23.46 -31.32 -6.14
CA ASP A 209 -23.30 -30.95 -7.56
C ASP A 209 -23.02 -29.46 -7.74
N CYS A 210 -23.33 -28.61 -6.75
CA CYS A 210 -23.00 -27.18 -6.80
C CYS A 210 -21.57 -26.85 -6.33
N PHE A 211 -20.86 -27.82 -5.72
CA PHE A 211 -19.53 -27.55 -5.16
C PHE A 211 -18.48 -27.15 -6.21
N PRO A 212 -18.41 -27.77 -7.41
CA PRO A 212 -17.49 -27.33 -8.46
C PRO A 212 -17.73 -25.87 -8.87
N GLN A 213 -18.98 -25.47 -9.05
CA GLN A 213 -19.35 -24.09 -9.41
C GLN A 213 -18.92 -23.09 -8.34
N ILE A 214 -19.13 -23.43 -7.05
CA ILE A 214 -18.68 -22.59 -5.93
C ILE A 214 -17.15 -22.43 -5.95
N ARG A 215 -16.39 -23.50 -6.19
CA ARG A 215 -14.91 -23.43 -6.27
C ARG A 215 -14.44 -22.57 -7.43
N GLU A 216 -15.04 -22.73 -8.61
CA GLU A 216 -14.70 -21.94 -9.81
C GLU A 216 -15.02 -20.45 -9.61
N TRP A 217 -16.18 -20.14 -9.03
CA TRP A 217 -16.57 -18.78 -8.70
C TRP A 217 -15.56 -18.13 -7.73
N LEU A 218 -15.18 -18.85 -6.67
CA LEU A 218 -14.19 -18.39 -5.69
C LEU A 218 -12.80 -18.21 -6.30
N ALA A 219 -12.35 -19.16 -7.13
CA ALA A 219 -11.08 -19.11 -7.84
C ALA A 219 -10.98 -17.90 -8.79
N THR A 220 -12.11 -17.54 -9.43
CA THR A 220 -12.20 -16.38 -10.32
C THR A 220 -12.22 -15.07 -9.54
N ARG A 221 -12.96 -15.04 -8.42
CA ARG A 221 -13.11 -13.83 -7.59
C ARG A 221 -11.87 -13.50 -6.76
N TYR A 222 -11.10 -14.51 -6.36
CA TYR A 222 -9.92 -14.36 -5.50
C TYR A 222 -8.68 -15.05 -6.13
N PRO A 223 -8.08 -14.45 -7.15
CA PRO A 223 -6.98 -15.06 -7.92
C PRO A 223 -5.77 -15.40 -7.04
N ASP A 224 -5.46 -14.57 -6.03
CA ASP A 224 -4.34 -14.77 -5.10
C ASP A 224 -4.45 -16.06 -4.27
N ARG A 225 -5.64 -16.64 -4.19
CA ARG A 225 -5.94 -17.87 -3.43
C ARG A 225 -6.55 -18.97 -4.30
N LYS A 226 -6.39 -18.87 -5.62
CA LYS A 226 -6.98 -19.80 -6.59
C LYS A 226 -6.71 -21.27 -6.25
N GLY A 227 -5.45 -21.63 -5.98
CA GLY A 227 -5.07 -23.00 -5.63
C GLY A 227 -5.81 -23.50 -4.38
N PHE A 228 -5.85 -22.69 -3.33
CA PHE A 228 -6.57 -23.01 -2.09
C PHE A 228 -8.07 -23.24 -2.33
N PHE A 229 -8.72 -22.40 -3.16
CA PHE A 229 -10.16 -22.52 -3.41
C PHE A 229 -10.52 -23.71 -4.30
N LEU A 230 -9.69 -24.05 -5.28
CA LEU A 230 -9.87 -25.24 -6.11
C LEU A 230 -9.71 -26.54 -5.30
N GLU A 231 -8.88 -26.53 -4.26
CA GLU A 231 -8.62 -27.69 -3.38
C GLU A 231 -9.53 -27.76 -2.13
N LEU A 232 -10.50 -26.85 -1.98
CA LEU A 232 -11.39 -26.85 -0.82
C LEU A 232 -12.11 -28.19 -0.65
N GLY A 233 -11.98 -28.81 0.53
CA GLY A 233 -12.67 -30.05 0.87
C GLY A 233 -14.20 -29.92 0.81
N LYS A 234 -14.89 -31.01 0.44
CA LYS A 234 -16.36 -31.04 0.30
C LYS A 234 -17.08 -30.62 1.59
N GLU A 235 -16.60 -31.09 2.74
CA GLU A 235 -17.19 -30.71 4.05
C GLU A 235 -17.01 -29.23 4.39
N THR A 236 -15.91 -28.62 3.94
CA THR A 236 -15.66 -27.19 4.16
C THR A 236 -16.66 -26.31 3.43
N ILE A 237 -17.10 -26.75 2.24
CA ILE A 237 -18.15 -26.08 1.45
C ILE A 237 -19.54 -26.44 1.96
N ARG A 238 -19.78 -27.71 2.31
CA ARG A 238 -21.08 -28.21 2.77
C ARG A 238 -21.55 -27.52 4.05
N LYS A 239 -20.68 -27.43 5.08
CA LYS A 239 -21.07 -26.93 6.42
C LYS A 239 -21.67 -25.51 6.37
N PRO A 240 -21.08 -24.52 5.69
CA PRO A 240 -21.64 -23.17 5.63
C PRO A 240 -22.96 -23.03 4.87
N ILE A 241 -23.23 -23.89 3.89
CA ILE A 241 -24.35 -23.70 2.95
C ILE A 241 -25.47 -24.73 3.12
N SER A 242 -25.29 -25.79 3.90
CA SER A 242 -26.25 -26.89 4.04
C SER A 242 -27.65 -26.39 4.45
N ASP A 243 -27.72 -25.53 5.46
CA ASP A 243 -28.98 -25.00 5.97
C ASP A 243 -29.65 -24.06 4.94
N LEU A 244 -28.85 -23.26 4.23
CA LEU A 244 -29.32 -22.35 3.19
C LEU A 244 -29.89 -23.12 2.00
N PHE A 245 -29.15 -24.13 1.51
CA PHE A 245 -29.56 -24.97 0.38
C PHE A 245 -30.86 -25.72 0.66
N ASN A 246 -31.00 -26.33 1.85
CA ASN A 246 -32.21 -27.04 2.22
C ASN A 246 -33.42 -26.11 2.34
N LYS A 247 -33.22 -24.90 2.89
CA LYS A 247 -34.27 -23.89 2.96
C LYS A 247 -34.71 -23.43 1.56
N ASP A 248 -33.76 -23.20 0.68
CA ASP A 248 -34.01 -22.73 -0.69
C ASP A 248 -34.65 -23.80 -1.58
N LYS A 249 -34.37 -25.08 -1.32
CA LYS A 249 -34.98 -26.21 -2.03
C LYS A 249 -36.48 -26.39 -1.73
N LEU A 250 -36.97 -25.86 -0.62
CA LEU A 250 -38.36 -25.97 -0.20
C LEU A 250 -39.25 -24.84 -0.77
N LEU A 251 -38.64 -23.83 -1.39
CA LEU A 251 -39.32 -22.70 -2.05
C LEU A 251 -39.53 -23.01 -3.53
#